data_AF-A0A8J4V5T4-F1
#
_entry.id   AF-A0A8J4V5T4-F1
#
_cell.length_a   1.000
_cell.length_b   1.000
_cell.length_c   1.000
_cell.angle_alpha   90.00
_cell.angle_beta   90.00
_cell.angle_gamma   90.00
#
_symmetry.space_group_name_H-M   'P 1'
#
loop_
_entity.id
_entity.type
_entity.pdbx_description
1 polymer ?
#
loop_
_entity_poly.entity_id
_entity_poly.type
_entity_poly.pdbx_seq_one_letter_code
_entity_poly.pdbx_strand_id
1 'polypeptide(L)'
;CRSIHFACINSFFLFLFLFTYAFNRNYNYGKAGKDLKVDSLNHPEYIEQNATLAFQVAIWRWMMPIKKHQPSAHDVFLGTWTSAKNDTLAKRVSGFVTTMNVLYGDLVCGHGDNESMSNIISHYLYYLDLMGVGKEEAGPQEVLSCAKQVAFNPSFSSSP
;
A
#
# COMPACT_ATOMS: atom_id res chain seq x y z
N CYS A 1 0.18 -23.64 7.72
CA CYS A 1 0.82 -23.55 6.39
C CYS A 1 -0.13 -23.24 5.21
N ARG A 2 -1.45 -23.03 5.39
CA ARG A 2 -2.36 -22.60 4.31
C ARG A 2 -2.53 -21.07 4.20
N SER A 3 -2.25 -20.33 5.28
CA SER A 3 -2.50 -18.89 5.35
C SER A 3 -1.55 -18.02 4.54
N ILE A 4 -0.24 -18.28 4.54
CA ILE A 4 0.73 -17.32 3.95
C ILE A 4 0.64 -17.32 2.42
N HIS A 5 0.51 -18.49 1.78
CA HIS A 5 0.40 -18.56 0.32
C HIS A 5 -0.91 -17.98 -0.20
N PHE A 6 -2.03 -18.23 0.48
CA PHE A 6 -3.35 -17.69 0.11
C PHE A 6 -3.43 -16.18 0.42
N ALA A 7 -2.85 -15.75 1.54
CA ALA A 7 -2.73 -14.33 1.88
C ALA A 7 -1.81 -13.59 0.90
N CYS A 8 -0.65 -14.13 0.52
CA CYS A 8 0.23 -13.52 -0.50
C CYS A 8 -0.47 -13.37 -1.85
N ILE A 9 -1.18 -14.42 -2.31
CA ILE A 9 -1.89 -14.40 -3.60
C ILE A 9 -3.02 -13.37 -3.55
N ASN A 10 -3.91 -13.44 -2.55
CA ASN A 10 -5.04 -12.51 -2.44
C ASN A 10 -4.59 -11.07 -2.18
N SER A 11 -3.53 -10.89 -1.40
CA SER A 11 -2.92 -9.59 -1.11
C SER A 11 -2.32 -8.94 -2.36
N PHE A 12 -1.66 -9.74 -3.20
CA PHE A 12 -1.09 -9.27 -4.45
C PHE A 12 -2.17 -8.89 -5.48
N PHE A 13 -3.23 -9.71 -5.62
CA PHE A 13 -4.36 -9.39 -6.50
C PHE A 13 -5.07 -8.11 -6.05
N LEU A 14 -5.35 -7.96 -4.75
CA LEU A 14 -5.92 -6.74 -4.17
C LEU A 14 -5.09 -5.50 -4.48
N PHE A 15 -3.77 -5.60 -4.37
CA PHE A 15 -2.86 -4.50 -4.66
C PHE A 15 -2.83 -4.12 -6.14
N LEU A 16 -2.87 -5.09 -7.04
CA LEU A 16 -2.91 -4.85 -8.48
C LEU A 16 -4.12 -4.02 -8.91
N PHE A 17 -5.27 -4.26 -8.29
CA PHE A 17 -6.49 -3.51 -8.58
C PHE A 17 -6.55 -2.14 -7.89
N LEU A 18 -5.83 -1.96 -6.78
CA LEU A 18 -5.65 -0.67 -6.13
C LEU A 18 -4.55 0.18 -6.80
N PHE A 19 -3.77 -0.40 -7.72
CA PHE A 19 -2.55 0.19 -8.28
C PHE A 19 -2.77 1.39 -9.20
N THR A 20 -4.01 1.63 -9.65
CA THR A 20 -4.38 2.77 -10.52
C THR A 20 -4.13 4.14 -9.88
N TYR A 21 -3.93 4.22 -8.56
CA TYR A 21 -3.73 5.48 -7.85
C TYR A 21 -2.27 5.77 -7.42
N ALA A 22 -1.32 4.85 -7.62
CA ALA A 22 -0.07 4.83 -6.85
C ALA A 22 1.22 5.26 -7.55
N PHE A 23 1.18 5.67 -8.81
CA PHE A 23 2.40 5.67 -9.61
C PHE A 23 2.83 7.05 -10.09
N ASN A 24 2.92 8.01 -9.16
CA ASN A 24 3.27 9.39 -9.50
C ASN A 24 4.44 9.96 -8.71
N ARG A 25 5.58 9.24 -8.64
CA ARG A 25 6.87 9.84 -8.22
C ARG A 25 8.05 9.21 -8.96
N ASN A 26 8.75 10.00 -9.78
CA ASN A 26 10.01 9.67 -10.48
C ASN A 26 11.06 8.98 -9.59
N TYR A 27 11.07 9.24 -8.28
CA TYR A 27 11.95 8.58 -7.32
C TYR A 27 11.73 7.04 -7.23
N ASN A 28 10.48 6.59 -7.33
CA ASN A 28 10.14 5.17 -7.29
C ASN A 28 10.61 4.45 -8.56
N TYR A 29 10.51 5.10 -9.71
CA TYR A 29 10.99 4.59 -11.00
C TYR A 29 12.51 4.36 -11.00
N GLY A 30 13.27 5.26 -10.36
CA GLY A 30 14.73 5.12 -10.30
C GLY A 30 15.20 3.96 -9.45
N LYS A 31 14.54 3.75 -8.31
CA LYS A 31 14.89 2.65 -7.40
C LYS A 31 14.38 1.31 -7.91
N ALA A 32 13.14 1.27 -8.41
CA ALA A 32 12.57 0.10 -9.07
C ALA A 32 13.38 -0.26 -10.33
N GLY A 33 13.71 0.72 -11.16
CA GLY A 33 14.50 0.53 -12.37
C GLY A 33 15.91 0.01 -12.09
N LYS A 34 16.57 0.52 -11.03
CA LYS A 34 17.88 0.00 -10.61
C LYS A 34 17.81 -1.46 -10.15
N ASP A 35 16.80 -1.83 -9.38
CA ASP A 35 16.66 -3.19 -8.85
C ASP A 35 16.17 -4.19 -9.92
N LEU A 36 15.30 -3.73 -10.83
CA LEU A 36 14.78 -4.50 -11.97
C LEU A 36 15.70 -4.47 -13.20
N LYS A 37 16.80 -3.69 -13.14
CA LYS A 37 17.76 -3.45 -14.24
C LYS A 37 17.09 -2.91 -15.52
N VAL A 38 16.09 -2.04 -15.35
CA VAL A 38 15.39 -1.35 -16.43
C VAL A 38 15.56 0.15 -16.26
N ASP A 39 15.87 0.88 -17.33
CA ASP A 39 15.97 2.34 -17.30
C ASP A 39 14.59 3.00 -17.33
N SER A 40 13.82 2.76 -16.27
CA SER A 40 12.47 3.32 -16.08
C SER A 40 12.49 4.80 -15.71
N LEU A 41 13.67 5.39 -15.45
CA LEU A 41 13.79 6.80 -15.09
C LEU A 41 13.85 7.69 -16.33
N ASN A 42 14.50 7.23 -17.40
CA ASN A 42 14.61 7.97 -18.66
C ASN A 42 13.49 7.62 -19.66
N HIS A 43 12.83 6.46 -19.50
CA HIS A 43 11.76 5.97 -20.38
C HIS A 43 10.55 5.44 -19.59
N PRO A 44 9.76 6.32 -18.93
CA PRO A 44 8.55 5.91 -18.22
C PRO A 44 7.52 5.22 -19.14
N GLU A 45 7.52 5.53 -20.44
CA GLU A 45 6.67 4.91 -21.46
C GLU A 45 6.86 3.39 -21.56
N TYR A 46 8.01 2.84 -21.16
CA TYR A 46 8.22 1.39 -21.15
C TYR A 46 7.33 0.67 -20.13
N ILE A 47 7.00 1.33 -19.02
CA ILE A 47 6.09 0.76 -18.02
C ILE A 47 4.66 0.79 -18.55
N GLU A 48 4.27 1.84 -19.27
CA GLU A 48 2.93 1.95 -19.86
C GLU A 48 2.73 1.00 -21.05
N GLN A 49 3.78 0.72 -21.81
CA GLN A 49 3.72 -0.13 -23.01
C GLN A 49 3.99 -1.61 -22.74
N ASN A 50 4.63 -1.96 -21.62
CA ASN A 50 4.94 -3.34 -21.26
C ASN A 50 4.21 -3.76 -19.99
N ALA A 51 3.12 -4.49 -20.16
CA ALA A 51 2.33 -5.02 -19.05
C ALA A 51 3.20 -5.82 -18.06
N THR A 52 4.12 -6.67 -18.54
CA THR A 52 4.99 -7.48 -17.67
C THR A 52 5.86 -6.60 -16.77
N LEU A 53 6.41 -5.53 -17.32
CA LEU A 53 7.24 -4.58 -16.57
C LEU A 53 6.38 -3.82 -15.54
N ALA A 54 5.18 -3.39 -15.91
CA ALA A 54 4.23 -2.77 -14.99
C ALA A 54 3.91 -3.68 -13.79
N PHE A 55 3.65 -4.96 -14.03
CA PHE A 55 3.45 -5.96 -12.96
C PHE A 55 4.68 -6.12 -12.08
N GLN A 56 5.89 -6.19 -12.66
CA GLN A 56 7.13 -6.31 -11.88
C GLN A 56 7.38 -5.10 -10.98
N VAL A 57 7.15 -3.90 -11.49
CA VAL A 57 7.28 -2.65 -10.73
C VAL A 57 6.24 -2.56 -9.62
N ALA A 58 5.02 -3.03 -9.88
CA ALA A 58 3.99 -3.15 -8.86
C ALA A 58 4.43 -4.11 -7.74
N ILE A 59 4.83 -5.34 -8.08
CA ILE A 59 5.34 -6.32 -7.09
C ILE A 59 6.49 -5.71 -6.30
N TRP A 60 7.43 -5.05 -6.97
CA TRP A 60 8.56 -4.40 -6.33
C TRP A 60 8.08 -3.36 -5.31
N ARG A 61 7.10 -2.51 -5.68
CA ARG A 61 6.55 -1.50 -4.76
C ARG A 61 5.83 -2.11 -3.56
N TRP A 62 5.22 -3.28 -3.73
CA TRP A 62 4.55 -4.04 -2.68
C TRP A 62 5.53 -4.67 -1.69
N MET A 63 6.61 -5.27 -2.20
CA MET A 63 7.59 -6.03 -1.43
C MET A 63 8.70 -5.17 -0.82
N MET A 64 9.02 -4.02 -1.42
CA MET A 64 10.20 -3.24 -1.03
C MET A 64 9.86 -2.04 -0.15
N PRO A 65 10.54 -1.86 0.99
CA PRO A 65 10.42 -0.65 1.79
C PRO A 65 11.09 0.54 1.09
N ILE A 66 10.37 1.67 0.99
CA ILE A 66 10.92 2.89 0.37
C ILE A 66 12.01 3.51 1.25
N LYS A 67 11.79 3.55 2.57
CA LYS A 67 12.71 4.13 3.56
C LYS A 67 13.16 3.06 4.56
N LYS A 68 14.36 3.21 5.12
CA LYS A 68 14.98 2.28 6.08
C LYS A 68 14.12 2.02 7.33
N HIS A 69 13.29 2.98 7.73
CA HIS A 69 12.43 2.91 8.92
C HIS A 69 10.95 2.69 8.59
N GLN A 70 10.62 2.42 7.32
CA GLN A 70 9.25 2.13 6.89
C GLN A 70 9.14 0.65 6.52
N PRO A 71 8.09 -0.06 6.94
CA PRO A 71 7.88 -1.44 6.53
C PRO A 71 7.46 -1.54 5.06
N SER A 72 7.57 -2.74 4.48
CA SER A 72 6.96 -3.04 3.18
C SER A 72 5.44 -3.15 3.33
N ALA A 73 4.70 -2.88 2.25
CA ALA A 73 3.24 -3.03 2.26
C ALA A 73 2.86 -4.49 2.51
N HIS A 74 3.61 -5.41 1.91
CA HIS A 74 3.49 -6.86 2.13
C HIS A 74 3.58 -7.25 3.61
N ASP A 75 4.60 -6.79 4.33
CA ASP A 75 4.83 -7.20 5.72
C ASP A 75 3.77 -6.64 6.68
N VAL A 76 3.30 -5.42 6.41
CA VAL A 76 2.19 -4.83 7.17
C VAL A 76 0.90 -5.59 6.94
N PHE A 77 0.62 -5.96 5.69
CA PHE A 77 -0.61 -6.65 5.33
C PHE A 77 -0.67 -8.07 5.91
N LEU A 78 0.44 -8.81 5.85
CA LEU A 78 0.54 -10.14 6.46
C LEU A 78 0.62 -10.12 7.99
N GLY A 79 0.81 -8.94 8.60
CA GLY A 79 1.02 -8.81 10.04
C GLY A 79 2.37 -9.33 10.53
N THR A 80 3.35 -9.53 9.63
CA THR A 80 4.72 -9.90 10.00
C THR A 80 5.51 -8.70 10.53
N TRP A 81 5.08 -7.49 10.18
CA TRP A 81 5.63 -6.25 10.73
C TRP A 81 5.30 -6.07 12.21
N THR A 82 6.33 -5.93 13.03
CA THR A 82 6.19 -5.57 14.45
C THR A 82 6.17 -4.04 14.59
N SER A 83 5.06 -3.50 15.10
CA SER A 83 4.90 -2.05 15.31
C SER A 83 5.86 -1.54 16.39
N ALA A 84 6.50 -0.39 16.15
CA ALA A 84 7.32 0.26 17.16
C ALA A 84 6.47 1.13 18.08
N LYS A 85 7.05 1.60 19.19
CA LYS A 85 6.38 2.55 20.11
C LYS A 85 5.88 3.79 19.39
N ASN A 86 6.63 4.29 18.40
CA ASN A 86 6.24 5.44 17.59
C ASN A 86 5.01 5.16 16.73
N ASP A 87 4.83 3.93 16.25
CA ASP A 87 3.68 3.54 15.44
C ASP A 87 2.41 3.43 16.28
N THR A 88 2.55 2.98 17.53
CA THR A 88 1.44 2.97 18.50
C THR A 88 0.96 4.39 18.81
N LEU A 89 1.89 5.33 19.03
CA LEU A 89 1.58 6.75 19.22
C LEU A 89 0.95 7.38 17.97
N ALA A 90 1.37 6.94 16.79
CA ALA A 90 0.81 7.33 15.50
C ALA A 90 -0.50 6.62 15.13
N LYS A 91 -1.06 5.79 16.03
CA LYS A 91 -2.28 4.99 15.84
C LYS A 91 -2.22 4.03 14.64
N ARG A 92 -1.02 3.58 14.27
CA ARG A 92 -0.81 2.63 13.17
C ARG A 92 -0.98 1.20 13.69
N VAL A 93 -1.79 0.42 12.99
CA VAL A 93 -2.13 -0.97 13.32
C VAL A 93 -1.88 -1.85 12.12
N SER A 94 -1.29 -3.03 12.34
CA SER A 94 -1.04 -4.00 11.27
C SER A 94 -2.33 -4.35 10.52
N GLY A 95 -2.24 -4.54 9.21
CA GLY A 95 -3.38 -4.84 8.34
C GLY A 95 -3.58 -3.82 7.21
N PHE A 96 -4.78 -3.81 6.63
CA PHE A 96 -5.10 -3.04 5.43
C PHE A 96 -4.90 -1.52 5.62
N VAL A 97 -5.27 -0.98 6.79
CA VAL A 97 -5.21 0.47 7.04
C VAL A 97 -3.79 1.01 6.97
N THR A 98 -2.86 0.36 7.66
CA THR A 98 -1.47 0.81 7.65
C THR A 98 -0.79 0.44 6.34
N THR A 99 -1.26 -0.59 5.62
CA THR A 99 -0.86 -0.84 4.23
C THR A 99 -1.21 0.34 3.33
N MET A 100 -2.45 0.84 3.43
CA MET A 100 -2.89 2.05 2.72
C MET A 100 -2.06 3.28 3.13
N ASN A 101 -1.69 3.42 4.41
CA ASN A 101 -0.80 4.48 4.87
C ASN A 101 0.64 4.34 4.29
N VAL A 102 1.17 3.13 4.16
CA VAL A 102 2.50 2.87 3.57
C VAL A 102 2.54 3.23 2.07
N LEU A 103 1.43 2.99 1.36
CA LEU A 103 1.32 3.22 -0.07
C LEU A 103 0.93 4.66 -0.40
N TYR A 104 -0.08 5.19 0.29
CA TYR A 104 -0.81 6.42 -0.04
C TYR A 104 -0.88 7.42 1.12
N GLY A 105 -0.15 7.21 2.21
CA GLY A 105 -0.40 7.91 3.48
C GLY A 105 -0.47 9.42 3.39
N ASP A 106 0.36 10.04 2.55
CA ASP A 106 0.36 11.48 2.30
C ASP A 106 -0.96 12.00 1.68
N LEU A 107 -1.59 11.18 0.84
CA LEU A 107 -2.81 11.53 0.11
C LEU A 107 -4.08 11.19 0.90
N VAL A 108 -4.06 10.11 1.69
CA VAL A 108 -5.29 9.52 2.25
C VAL A 108 -5.33 9.41 3.77
N CYS A 109 -4.21 9.57 4.48
CA CYS A 109 -4.15 9.36 5.93
C CYS A 109 -3.74 10.63 6.68
N GLY A 110 -4.30 10.83 7.89
CA GLY A 110 -3.89 11.91 8.79
C GLY A 110 -4.61 13.25 8.62
N HIS A 111 -5.58 13.33 7.71
CA HIS A 111 -6.31 14.58 7.39
C HIS A 111 -7.84 14.42 7.49
N GLY A 112 -8.32 13.42 8.23
CA GLY A 112 -9.75 13.07 8.30
C GLY A 112 -10.18 12.10 7.20
N ASP A 113 -11.49 11.85 7.12
CA ASP A 113 -12.05 11.00 6.08
C ASP A 113 -12.06 11.74 4.74
N ASN A 114 -11.56 11.09 3.68
CA ASN A 114 -11.59 11.64 2.33
C ASN A 114 -12.19 10.64 1.33
N GLU A 115 -12.62 11.17 0.18
CA GLU A 115 -13.24 10.36 -0.88
C GLU A 115 -12.27 9.31 -1.43
N SER A 116 -10.99 9.65 -1.57
CA SER A 116 -9.96 8.72 -2.06
C SER A 116 -9.80 7.49 -1.17
N MET A 117 -9.83 7.66 0.14
CA MET A 117 -9.80 6.58 1.12
C MET A 117 -11.06 5.74 1.03
N SER A 118 -12.23 6.37 1.00
CA SER A 118 -13.51 5.66 0.87
C SER A 118 -13.56 4.83 -0.42
N ASN A 119 -13.02 5.34 -1.52
CA ASN A 119 -12.90 4.62 -2.78
C ASN A 119 -11.97 3.41 -2.63
N ILE A 120 -10.80 3.56 -2.02
CA ILE A 120 -9.86 2.45 -1.78
C ILE A 120 -10.50 1.36 -0.89
N ILE A 121 -11.18 1.75 0.18
CA ILE A 121 -11.88 0.82 1.09
C ILE A 121 -12.99 0.08 0.33
N SER A 122 -13.78 0.79 -0.48
CA SER A 122 -14.88 0.19 -1.25
C SER A 122 -14.37 -0.84 -2.25
N HIS A 123 -13.26 -0.55 -2.94
CA HIS A 123 -12.62 -1.51 -3.84
C HIS A 123 -12.09 -2.73 -3.07
N TYR A 124 -11.41 -2.52 -1.94
CA TYR A 124 -10.92 -3.60 -1.09
C TYR A 124 -12.06 -4.55 -0.67
N LEU A 125 -13.17 -4.00 -0.18
CA LEU A 125 -14.35 -4.78 0.22
C LEU A 125 -14.99 -5.51 -0.96
N TYR A 126 -15.05 -4.88 -2.13
CA TYR A 126 -15.57 -5.51 -3.35
C TYR A 126 -14.71 -6.73 -3.77
N TYR A 127 -13.39 -6.60 -3.74
CA TYR A 127 -12.50 -7.71 -4.11
C TYR A 127 -12.48 -8.84 -3.09
N LEU A 128 -12.61 -8.54 -1.79
CA LEU A 128 -12.77 -9.59 -0.77
C LEU A 128 -14.01 -10.45 -1.01
N ASP A 129 -15.10 -9.83 -1.48
CA ASP A 129 -16.34 -10.51 -1.85
C ASP A 129 -16.12 -11.44 -3.05
N LEU A 130 -15.47 -10.93 -4.11
CA LEU A 130 -15.14 -11.71 -5.31
C LEU A 130 -14.21 -12.90 -5.01
N MET A 131 -13.30 -12.77 -4.05
CA MET A 131 -12.38 -13.84 -3.65
C MET A 131 -13.01 -14.85 -2.68
N GLY A 132 -14.27 -14.65 -2.27
CA GLY A 132 -14.97 -15.54 -1.34
C GLY A 132 -14.44 -15.51 0.10
N VAL A 133 -13.64 -14.50 0.46
CA VAL A 133 -13.20 -14.25 1.84
C VAL A 133 -14.32 -13.54 2.62
N GLY A 134 -15.10 -12.71 1.93
CA GLY A 134 -16.22 -11.97 2.51
C GLY A 134 -15.79 -10.67 3.20
N LYS A 135 -16.67 -9.67 3.14
CA LYS A 135 -16.44 -8.34 3.73
C LYS A 135 -16.36 -8.37 5.25
N GLU A 136 -16.95 -9.40 5.87
CA GLU A 136 -17.03 -9.52 7.32
C GLU A 136 -15.68 -9.83 7.96
N GLU A 137 -14.78 -10.52 7.23
CA GLU A 137 -13.41 -10.77 7.69
C GLU A 137 -12.52 -9.50 7.63
N ALA A 138 -12.92 -8.48 6.88
CA ALA A 138 -12.21 -7.19 6.85
C ALA A 138 -12.34 -6.40 8.16
N GLY A 139 -13.38 -6.69 8.94
CA GLY A 139 -13.79 -5.88 10.09
C GLY A 139 -14.60 -4.64 9.70
N PRO A 140 -15.11 -3.89 10.70
CA PRO A 140 -15.95 -2.72 10.48
C PRO A 140 -15.17 -1.58 9.78
N GLN A 141 -15.90 -0.77 9.00
CA GLN A 141 -15.31 0.31 8.18
C GLN A 141 -14.49 1.32 9.00
N GLU A 142 -14.85 1.54 10.25
CA GLU A 142 -14.14 2.39 11.22
C GLU A 142 -12.72 1.87 11.52
N VAL A 143 -12.53 0.55 11.44
CA VAL A 143 -11.23 -0.14 11.60
C VAL A 143 -10.49 -0.20 10.26
N LEU A 144 -11.13 0.18 9.15
CA LEU A 144 -10.51 0.27 7.81
C LEU A 144 -10.05 1.70 7.44
N SER A 145 -10.51 2.72 8.18
CA SER A 145 -10.14 4.12 7.96
C SER A 145 -8.77 4.46 8.56
N CYS A 146 -7.93 5.16 7.78
CA CYS A 146 -6.66 5.72 8.24
C CYS A 146 -6.74 7.22 8.58
N ALA A 147 -7.95 7.80 8.68
CA ALA A 147 -8.17 9.22 8.95
C ALA A 147 -7.41 9.73 10.19
N LYS A 148 -7.30 8.89 11.23
CA LYS A 148 -6.64 9.21 12.51
C LYS A 148 -5.18 8.74 12.59
N GLN A 149 -4.67 8.06 11.57
CA GLN A 149 -3.29 7.59 11.54
C GLN A 149 -2.35 8.69 11.04
N VAL A 150 -1.20 8.86 11.70
CA VAL A 150 -0.17 9.78 11.19
C VAL A 150 0.47 9.16 9.95
N ALA A 151 0.53 9.91 8.85
CA ALA A 151 1.14 9.47 7.59
C ALA A 151 2.62 9.08 7.79
N PHE A 152 3.12 8.06 7.08
CA PHE A 152 4.55 7.70 7.12
C PHE A 152 5.45 8.78 6.51
N ASN A 153 4.97 9.47 5.47
CA ASN A 153 5.72 10.44 4.70
C ASN A 153 4.84 11.66 4.35
N PRO A 154 4.43 12.47 5.35
CA PRO A 154 3.62 13.66 5.08
C PRO A 154 4.44 14.67 4.26
N SER A 155 3.86 15.20 3.19
CA SER A 155 4.44 16.26 2.34
C SER A 155 4.40 17.62 3.01
N PHE A 156 3.46 17.83 3.92
CA PHE A 156 3.43 18.98 4.81
C PHE A 156 3.79 18.53 6.22
N SER A 157 4.90 19.05 6.77
CA SER A 157 5.09 18.99 8.21
C SER A 157 4.00 19.86 8.83
N SER A 158 3.03 19.25 9.51
CA SER A 158 2.31 19.98 10.54
C SER A 158 3.33 20.31 11.63
N SER A 159 3.93 21.50 11.52
CA SER A 159 4.67 22.10 12.63
C SER A 159 3.73 22.17 13.85
N PRO A 160 4.27 21.99 15.06
CA PRO A 160 3.49 21.84 16.29
C PRO A 160 2.60 23.06 16.61
#